data_AF-A0A0C9U0W6-F1
#
_entry.id   AF-A0A0C9U0W6-F1
#
_cell.length_a   1.000
_cell.length_b   1.000
_cell.length_c   1.000
_cell.angle_alpha   90.00
_cell.angle_beta   90.00
_cell.angle_gamma   90.00
#
_symmetry.space_group_name_H-M   'P 1'
#
loop_
_entity.id
_entity.type
_entity.pdbx_description
1 polymer ?
#
loop_
_entity_poly.entity_id
_entity_poly.type
_entity_poly.pdbx_seq_one_letter_code
_entity_poly.pdbx_strand_id
1 'polypeptide(L)'
;MEWLIPHGANGITWGLWVHTCAYPSGRIPVMAPLTWDSDGFPFLQTVNHLRKVLPLSTPQKILSSFTGTDSFTGSSLGPEWEWNHNPDTTKFSVYNGLQLQTATVTNDSYAARNSLTHCILGPASTTTIGLNYTSMHDGVPVSHC
;
A
#
# COMPACT_ATOMS: atom_id res chain seq x y z
N MET A 1 -14.47 6.34 -13.63
CA MET A 1 -14.84 6.05 -12.23
C MET A 1 -15.58 4.73 -12.29
N GLU A 2 -14.93 3.64 -11.91
CA GLU A 2 -15.50 2.29 -11.97
C GLU A 2 -16.10 1.97 -10.60
N TRP A 3 -17.38 1.61 -10.59
CA TRP A 3 -18.11 1.28 -9.37
C TRP A 3 -18.05 -0.24 -9.17
N LEU A 4 -17.28 -0.69 -8.19
CA LEU A 4 -17.33 -2.07 -7.74
C LEU A 4 -18.32 -2.16 -6.58
N ILE A 5 -19.41 -2.90 -6.79
CA ILE A 5 -20.38 -3.25 -5.75
C ILE A 5 -20.17 -4.74 -5.42
N PRO A 6 -19.46 -5.08 -4.33
CA PRO A 6 -19.25 -6.47 -3.95
C PRO A 6 -20.58 -7.11 -3.53
N HIS A 7 -20.86 -8.31 -4.04
CA HIS A 7 -22.02 -9.11 -3.62
C HIS A 7 -21.70 -9.89 -2.35
N GLY A 8 -22.36 -9.51 -1.24
CA GLY A 8 -22.31 -10.28 0.01
C GLY A 8 -23.22 -11.50 -0.05
N ALA A 9 -22.76 -12.63 0.49
CA ALA A 9 -23.64 -13.77 0.74
C ALA A 9 -24.66 -13.40 1.85
N ASN A 10 -25.89 -13.91 1.73
CA ASN A 10 -26.97 -13.84 2.74
C ASN A 10 -27.77 -12.53 2.86
N GLY A 11 -27.97 -11.77 1.77
CA GLY A 11 -28.95 -10.67 1.75
C GLY A 11 -28.56 -9.44 2.58
N ILE A 12 -27.28 -9.33 2.95
CA ILE A 12 -26.73 -8.19 3.69
C ILE A 12 -26.45 -7.03 2.72
N THR A 13 -26.89 -5.84 3.13
CA THR A 13 -26.74 -4.55 2.44
C THR A 13 -25.30 -4.23 2.06
N TRP A 14 -25.10 -4.23 0.76
CA TRP A 14 -24.07 -3.67 -0.11
C TRP A 14 -23.30 -2.47 0.45
N GLY A 15 -21.97 -2.53 0.33
CA GLY A 15 -21.07 -1.43 0.61
C GLY A 15 -20.61 -0.77 -0.69
N LEU A 16 -20.75 0.55 -0.79
CA LEU A 16 -20.09 1.32 -1.85
C LEU A 16 -18.60 1.46 -1.51
N TRP A 17 -17.72 0.92 -2.35
CA TRP A 17 -16.29 1.17 -2.27
C TRP A 17 -15.95 2.43 -3.04
N VAL A 18 -15.52 3.47 -2.32
CA VAL A 18 -14.96 4.68 -2.94
C VAL A 18 -13.59 4.97 -2.40
N HIS A 19 -12.77 5.60 -3.21
CA HIS A 19 -11.52 6.15 -2.76
C HIS A 19 -11.76 7.60 -2.32
N THR A 20 -11.41 7.92 -1.08
CA THR A 20 -11.35 9.32 -0.65
C THR A 20 -9.95 9.87 -0.88
N CYS A 21 -9.86 11.15 -1.21
CA CYS A 21 -8.60 11.87 -1.35
C CYS A 21 -8.11 12.28 0.04
N ALA A 22 -7.29 11.43 0.66
CA ALA A 22 -6.68 11.66 1.98
C ALA A 22 -5.23 12.11 1.83
N TYR A 23 -5.02 13.14 1.00
CA TYR A 23 -3.69 13.72 0.81
C TYR A 23 -3.19 14.36 2.12
N PRO A 24 -1.88 14.24 2.45
CA PRO A 24 -0.79 13.75 1.58
C PRO A 24 -0.61 12.23 1.51
N SER A 25 -1.30 11.43 2.33
CA SER A 25 -1.16 9.96 2.36
C SER A 25 -1.66 9.25 1.09
N GLY A 26 -2.44 9.94 0.25
CA GLY A 26 -2.89 9.45 -1.05
C GLY A 26 -4.39 9.19 -1.09
N ARG A 27 -4.77 8.11 -1.77
CA ARG A 27 -6.18 7.71 -1.91
C ARG A 27 -6.43 6.46 -1.09
N ILE A 28 -7.34 6.54 -0.13
CA ILE A 28 -7.67 5.42 0.75
C ILE A 28 -9.06 4.89 0.44
N PRO A 29 -9.27 3.57 0.49
CA PRO A 29 -10.59 3.01 0.33
C PRO A 29 -11.45 3.32 1.56
N VAL A 30 -12.70 3.67 1.31
CA VAL A 30 -13.75 3.80 2.32
C VAL A 30 -14.98 3.04 1.87
N MET A 31 -15.65 2.43 2.83
CA MET A 31 -16.87 1.66 2.60
C MET A 31 -18.04 2.34 3.30
N ALA A 32 -19.20 2.39 2.64
CA ALA A 32 -20.42 2.94 3.21
C ALA A 32 -21.65 2.09 2.83
N PRO A 33 -22.63 1.94 3.73
CA PRO A 33 -23.83 1.16 3.45
C PRO A 33 -24.71 1.79 2.37
N LEU A 34 -25.35 0.92 1.58
CA LEU A 34 -26.34 1.28 0.57
C LEU A 34 -27.74 0.75 0.91
N THR A 35 -28.77 1.46 0.43
CA THR A 35 -30.16 0.99 0.30
C THR A 35 -30.57 0.97 -1.16
N TRP A 36 -31.65 0.26 -1.49
CA TRP A 36 -32.21 0.22 -2.84
C TRP A 36 -33.65 0.71 -2.81
N ASP A 37 -34.04 1.50 -3.81
CA ASP A 37 -35.45 1.87 -3.97
C ASP A 37 -36.26 0.76 -4.67
N SER A 38 -37.55 1.04 -4.89
CA SER A 38 -38.46 0.12 -5.60
C SER A 38 -38.09 -0.13 -7.05
N ASP A 39 -37.34 0.79 -7.66
CA ASP A 39 -36.92 0.73 -9.06
C ASP A 39 -35.55 0.05 -9.22
N GLY A 40 -34.91 -0.33 -8.10
CA GLY A 40 -33.63 -1.01 -8.08
C GLY A 40 -32.43 -0.09 -8.25
N PHE A 41 -32.53 1.19 -7.87
CA PHE A 41 -31.39 2.11 -7.81
C PHE A 41 -30.78 2.18 -6.40
N PRO A 42 -29.44 2.21 -6.27
CA PRO A 42 -28.77 2.29 -4.97
C PRO A 42 -28.70 3.73 -4.44
N PHE A 43 -28.88 3.89 -3.13
CA PHE A 43 -28.74 5.14 -2.38
C PHE A 43 -27.79 4.99 -1.21
N LEU A 44 -26.93 5.99 -1.01
CA LEU A 44 -26.01 6.03 0.12
C LEU A 44 -26.76 6.30 1.43
N GLN A 45 -26.56 5.44 2.43
CA GLN A 45 -27.02 5.74 3.78
C GLN A 45 -26.05 6.71 4.47
N THR A 46 -26.57 7.83 4.97
CA THR A 46 -25.81 8.80 5.78
C THR A 46 -26.48 9.02 7.14
N VAL A 47 -25.71 9.39 8.16
CA VAL A 47 -26.20 9.81 9.49
C VAL A 47 -25.69 11.23 9.72
N ASN A 48 -26.57 12.23 9.79
CA ASN A 48 -26.19 13.65 9.91
C ASN A 48 -25.14 14.09 8.86
N HIS A 49 -25.27 13.61 7.62
CA HIS A 49 -24.31 13.79 6.52
C HIS A 49 -22.93 13.13 6.73
N LEU A 50 -22.76 12.36 7.81
CA LEU A 50 -21.57 11.55 8.10
C LEU A 50 -21.80 10.09 7.68
N ARG A 51 -20.71 9.37 7.39
CA ARG A 51 -20.75 7.96 7.01
C ARG A 51 -21.13 7.10 8.22
N LYS A 52 -22.12 6.23 8.05
CA LYS A 52 -22.50 5.24 9.08
C LYS A 52 -21.46 4.12 9.12
N VAL A 53 -21.07 3.69 10.34
CA VAL A 53 -20.22 2.51 10.53
C VAL A 53 -20.96 1.27 10.02
N LEU A 54 -20.32 0.50 9.14
CA LEU A 54 -20.88 -0.73 8.59
C LEU A 54 -20.68 -1.88 9.59
N PRO A 55 -21.74 -2.55 10.06
CA PRO A 55 -21.59 -3.79 10.81
C PRO A 55 -21.14 -4.89 9.83
N LEU A 56 -19.85 -5.25 9.87
CA LEU A 56 -19.32 -6.37 9.09
C LEU A 56 -19.72 -7.68 9.76
N SER A 57 -20.55 -8.49 9.10
CA SER A 57 -21.02 -9.79 9.59
C SER A 57 -20.32 -10.99 8.93
N THR A 58 -19.23 -10.75 8.20
CA THR A 58 -18.45 -11.81 7.54
C THR A 58 -17.41 -12.41 8.50
N PRO A 59 -17.10 -13.71 8.40
CA PRO A 59 -16.08 -14.33 9.24
C PRO A 59 -14.73 -13.62 9.03
N GLN A 60 -14.16 -13.13 10.12
CA GLN A 60 -12.89 -12.43 10.11
C GLN A 60 -11.77 -13.44 9.82
N LYS A 61 -11.15 -13.35 8.64
CA LYS A 61 -9.90 -14.05 8.35
C LYS A 61 -8.74 -13.23 8.93
N ILE A 62 -7.89 -13.86 9.73
CA ILE A 62 -6.65 -13.22 10.18
C ILE A 62 -5.71 -13.10 8.97
N LEU A 63 -5.33 -11.88 8.63
CA LEU A 63 -4.34 -11.57 7.60
C LEU A 63 -2.99 -11.27 8.27
N SER A 64 -1.92 -11.29 7.48
CA SER A 64 -0.63 -10.78 7.92
C SER A 64 -0.73 -9.31 8.31
N SER A 65 0.03 -8.93 9.34
CA SER A 65 0.14 -7.54 9.75
C SER A 65 0.78 -6.70 8.65
N PHE A 66 0.23 -5.50 8.40
CA PHE A 66 0.86 -4.50 7.52
C PHE A 66 2.03 -3.77 8.20
N THR A 67 2.18 -3.93 9.52
CA THR A 67 3.26 -3.34 10.31
C THR A 67 4.20 -4.40 10.83
N GLY A 68 5.48 -4.09 10.95
CA GLY A 68 6.49 -4.94 11.53
C GLY A 68 7.86 -4.66 10.94
N THR A 69 8.85 -5.45 11.37
CA THR A 69 10.16 -5.45 10.74
C THR A 69 10.17 -6.45 9.61
N ASP A 70 10.43 -5.99 8.39
CA ASP A 70 10.85 -6.88 7.31
C ASP A 70 12.37 -6.99 7.29
N SER A 71 12.87 -8.21 7.53
CA SER A 71 14.29 -8.55 7.47
C SER A 71 14.69 -9.13 6.10
N PHE A 72 13.80 -9.06 5.11
CA PHE A 72 13.96 -9.60 3.77
C PHE A 72 14.28 -11.10 3.79
N THR A 73 13.55 -11.86 4.63
CA THR A 73 13.73 -13.31 4.77
C THR A 73 13.34 -14.04 3.49
N GLY A 74 14.06 -15.12 3.17
CA GLY A 74 13.80 -15.89 1.94
C GLY A 74 14.53 -15.29 0.73
N SER A 75 13.96 -15.46 -0.46
CA SER A 75 14.61 -15.16 -1.74
C SER A 75 13.86 -14.15 -2.62
N SER A 76 12.85 -13.47 -2.08
CA SER A 76 12.01 -12.52 -2.82
C SER A 76 11.42 -11.48 -1.89
N LEU A 77 11.09 -10.31 -2.44
CA LEU A 77 10.37 -9.27 -1.72
C LEU A 77 8.92 -9.70 -1.43
N GLY A 78 8.39 -9.24 -0.30
CA GLY A 78 6.96 -9.33 0.01
C GLY A 78 6.09 -8.49 -0.93
N PRO A 79 4.78 -8.75 -0.99
CA PRO A 79 3.84 -8.04 -1.86
C PRO A 79 3.68 -6.54 -1.54
N GLU A 80 4.15 -6.09 -0.38
CA GLU A 80 4.10 -4.71 0.08
C GLU A 80 5.17 -3.80 -0.54
N TRP A 81 6.18 -4.39 -1.18
CA TRP A 81 7.30 -3.67 -1.79
C TRP A 81 7.10 -3.48 -3.28
N GLU A 82 7.31 -2.26 -3.74
CA GLU A 82 7.23 -1.91 -5.16
C GLU A 82 8.45 -1.11 -5.58
N TRP A 83 8.95 -1.37 -6.79
CA TRP A 83 10.03 -0.59 -7.36
C TRP A 83 9.48 0.68 -8.02
N ASN A 84 10.18 1.80 -7.84
CA ASN A 84 9.96 2.95 -8.71
C ASN A 84 10.48 2.61 -10.11
N HIS A 85 9.56 2.47 -11.06
CA HIS A 85 9.80 1.85 -12.38
C HIS A 85 10.29 0.38 -12.30
N ASN A 86 10.53 -0.22 -13.46
CA ASN A 86 11.10 -1.56 -13.51
C ASN A 86 12.56 -1.55 -13.01
N PRO A 87 12.95 -2.48 -12.13
CA PRO A 87 14.32 -2.55 -11.62
C PRO A 87 15.30 -3.13 -12.65
N ASP A 88 16.59 -2.84 -12.46
CA ASP A 88 17.68 -3.65 -13.01
C ASP A 88 17.91 -4.86 -12.10
N THR A 89 17.44 -6.02 -12.55
CA THR A 89 17.50 -7.30 -11.82
C THR A 89 18.92 -7.86 -11.68
N THR A 90 19.91 -7.26 -12.32
CA THR A 90 21.33 -7.62 -12.13
C THR A 90 21.99 -6.84 -10.99
N LYS A 91 21.28 -5.86 -10.42
CA LYS A 91 21.80 -4.89 -9.44
C LYS A 91 21.09 -4.94 -8.08
N PHE A 92 20.29 -5.96 -7.84
CA PHE A 92 19.79 -6.27 -6.50
C PHE A 92 19.72 -7.79 -6.29
N SER A 93 19.74 -8.21 -5.03
CA SER A 93 19.45 -9.58 -4.65
C SER A 93 18.69 -9.61 -3.32
N VAL A 94 17.83 -10.62 -3.17
CA VAL A 94 17.15 -10.93 -1.90
C VAL A 94 17.56 -12.32 -1.49
N TYR A 95 18.23 -12.42 -0.34
CA TYR A 95 18.63 -13.70 0.24
C TYR A 95 18.88 -13.55 1.73
N ASN A 96 17.80 -13.63 2.53
CA ASN A 96 17.83 -13.33 3.97
C ASN A 96 18.47 -11.96 4.27
N GLY A 97 18.03 -10.97 3.52
CA GLY A 97 18.62 -9.64 3.42
C GLY A 97 18.40 -9.06 2.02
N LEU A 98 18.34 -7.74 1.93
CA LEU A 98 18.28 -7.01 0.66
C LEU A 98 19.65 -6.38 0.38
N GLN A 99 20.25 -6.75 -0.75
CA GLN A 99 21.46 -6.09 -1.25
C GLN A 99 21.10 -5.23 -2.45
N LEU A 100 21.50 -3.96 -2.41
CA LEU A 100 21.38 -3.02 -3.51
C LEU A 100 22.78 -2.66 -4.03
N GLN A 101 22.95 -2.72 -5.34
CA GLN A 101 24.11 -2.21 -6.04
C GLN A 101 23.71 -0.98 -6.85
N THR A 102 24.64 -0.05 -7.05
CA THR A 102 24.40 1.13 -7.89
C THR A 102 24.00 0.69 -9.30
N ALA A 103 22.74 0.97 -9.67
CA ALA A 103 22.17 0.63 -10.97
C ALA A 103 22.22 1.80 -11.98
N THR A 104 22.43 3.03 -11.51
CA THR A 104 22.48 4.23 -12.35
C THR A 104 23.44 5.24 -11.74
N VAL A 105 24.32 5.84 -12.55
CA VAL A 105 25.16 6.97 -12.15
C VAL A 105 24.41 8.25 -12.49
N THR A 106 23.89 8.93 -11.46
CA THR A 106 23.07 10.14 -11.61
C THR A 106 23.12 10.97 -10.33
N ASN A 107 22.96 12.29 -10.47
CA ASN A 107 22.75 13.21 -9.34
C ASN A 107 21.26 13.53 -9.14
N ASP A 108 20.38 12.96 -9.97
CA ASP A 108 18.94 13.08 -9.89
C ASP A 108 18.35 11.79 -9.31
N SER A 109 17.76 11.88 -8.11
CA SER A 109 17.14 10.74 -7.43
C SER A 109 15.92 10.19 -8.17
N TYR A 110 15.23 11.01 -8.97
CA TYR A 110 14.10 10.56 -9.79
C TYR A 110 14.55 9.70 -10.98
N ALA A 111 15.81 9.84 -11.41
CA ALA A 111 16.40 9.05 -12.49
C ALA A 111 17.12 7.78 -11.98
N ALA A 112 17.29 7.61 -10.66
CA ALA A 112 17.99 6.47 -10.10
C ALA A 112 17.12 5.20 -10.19
N ARG A 113 17.63 4.16 -10.86
CA ARG A 113 16.99 2.84 -10.84
C ARG A 113 17.21 2.14 -9.50
N ASN A 114 16.36 1.15 -9.23
CA ASN A 114 16.37 0.34 -8.01
C ASN A 114 16.08 1.16 -6.75
N SER A 115 15.22 2.18 -6.85
CA SER A 115 14.57 2.79 -5.70
C SER A 115 13.38 1.92 -5.27
N LEU A 116 13.49 1.32 -4.09
CA LEU A 116 12.44 0.48 -3.52
C LEU A 116 11.49 1.34 -2.67
N THR A 117 10.19 1.07 -2.77
CA THR A 117 9.13 1.87 -2.13
C THR A 117 8.14 0.99 -1.38
N HIS A 118 7.51 1.58 -0.36
CA HIS A 118 6.47 0.96 0.46
C HIS A 118 5.41 2.01 0.81
N CYS A 119 4.15 1.60 0.94
CA CYS A 119 3.07 2.53 1.29
C CYS A 119 3.21 3.06 2.73
N ILE A 120 2.93 4.36 2.91
CA ILE A 120 2.88 4.98 4.24
C ILE A 120 1.55 4.64 4.91
N LEU A 121 1.59 4.15 6.14
CA LEU A 121 0.40 3.78 6.90
C LEU A 121 -0.07 4.96 7.76
N GLY A 122 -1.33 5.38 7.56
CA GLY A 122 -1.92 6.49 8.31
C GLY A 122 -2.37 6.13 9.74
N PRO A 123 -2.70 7.13 10.58
CA PRO A 123 -2.60 8.56 10.30
C PRO A 123 -1.18 9.13 10.46
N ALA A 124 -0.29 8.38 11.11
CA ALA A 124 1.12 8.71 11.28
C ALA A 124 1.91 7.40 11.42
N SER A 125 3.11 7.36 10.87
CA SER A 125 4.00 6.21 10.92
C SER A 125 5.45 6.65 11.07
N THR A 126 6.26 5.78 11.65
CA THR A 126 7.72 5.91 11.70
C THR A 126 8.34 4.69 11.03
N THR A 127 9.28 4.92 10.13
CA THR A 127 10.05 3.88 9.46
C THR A 127 11.51 4.00 9.87
N THR A 128 12.14 2.87 10.20
CA THR A 128 13.57 2.79 10.52
C THR A 128 14.23 1.81 9.55
N ILE A 129 15.33 2.24 8.92
CA ILE A 129 16.10 1.41 8.00
C ILE A 129 17.44 1.08 8.64
N GLY A 130 17.72 -0.22 8.81
CA GLY A 130 19.05 -0.70 9.16
C GLY A 130 19.88 -0.87 7.90
N LEU A 131 20.93 -0.05 7.73
CA LEU A 131 21.79 -0.07 6.54
C LEU A 131 23.23 -0.43 6.90
N ASN A 132 23.81 -1.39 6.19
CA ASN A 132 25.25 -1.63 6.18
C ASN A 132 25.87 -0.99 4.93
N TYR A 133 26.66 0.06 5.14
CA TYR A 133 27.25 0.87 4.07
C TYR A 133 28.76 0.68 3.92
N THR A 134 29.33 -0.36 4.52
CA THR A 134 30.80 -0.59 4.53
C THR A 134 31.43 -0.76 3.16
N SER A 135 30.64 -1.18 2.15
CA SER A 135 31.08 -1.36 0.76
C SER A 135 30.67 -0.20 -0.17
N MET A 136 30.21 0.93 0.38
CA MET A 136 29.90 2.11 -0.43
C MET A 136 31.19 2.77 -0.93
N HIS A 137 31.17 3.18 -2.20
CA HIS A 137 32.24 3.93 -2.83
C HIS A 137 31.95 5.43 -2.79
N ASP A 138 33.01 6.23 -2.96
CA ASP A 138 32.87 7.69 -3.04
C ASP A 138 31.92 8.11 -4.16
N GLY A 139 31.15 9.17 -3.92
CA GLY A 139 30.14 9.67 -4.86
C GLY A 139 28.86 8.83 -5.00
N VAL A 140 28.64 7.80 -4.18
CA VAL A 140 27.38 7.03 -4.16
C VAL A 140 26.44 7.57 -3.07
N PRO A 141 25.41 8.38 -3.41
CA PRO A 141 24.42 8.81 -2.43
C PRO A 141 23.45 7.66 -2.10
N VAL A 142 23.10 7.53 -0.82
CA VAL A 142 21.95 6.76 -0.35
C VAL A 142 20.96 7.72 0.28
N SER A 143 19.68 7.62 -0.09
CA SER A 143 18.62 8.46 0.43
C SER A 143 17.44 7.62 0.91
N HIS A 144 16.76 8.11 1.94
CA HIS A 144 15.53 7.54 2.47
C HIS A 144 14.57 8.70 2.81
N CYS A 145 13.28 8.51 2.59
CA CYS A 145 12.23 9.49 2.88
C CYS A 145 11.19 8.89 3.82
#